data_AF-A0A371CJ63-F1
#
_entry.id   AF-A0A371CJ63-F1
#
_cell.length_a   1.000
_cell.length_b   1.000
_cell.length_c   1.000
_cell.angle_alpha   90.00
_cell.angle_beta   90.00
_cell.angle_gamma   90.00
#
_symmetry.space_group_name_H-M   'P 1'
#
loop_
_entity.id
_entity.type
_entity.pdbx_description
1 polymer ?
#
loop_
_entity_poly.entity_id
_entity_poly.type
_entity_poly.pdbx_seq_one_letter_code
_entity_poly.pdbx_strand_id
1 'polypeptide(L)'
;MIIVNDQGWPEWMRQSFDFLEAKQLGDDFMRALEWWTVIERSYNWESSGKGLSPAHRPEEVAHWLKVLRRNIAKSPVIKDEVSYAEKWWKWWAGLQPSWRIRDAQLRPVIGGEGDWEALKKPGKNGLLMVLLSLAWWSDAATAATRSQWDIAVKDVSWVMVSMGKGAASSAGATERKRSSSMVDDQRRASKRSRRS
;
A
#
# COMPACT_ATOMS: atom_id res chain seq x y z
N MET A 1 -7.24 -14.09 3.41
CA MET A 1 -6.95 -13.07 4.44
C MET A 1 -5.71 -13.52 5.20
N ILE A 2 -4.83 -12.59 5.51
CA ILE A 2 -3.66 -12.85 6.38
C ILE A 2 -4.00 -12.45 7.81
N ILE A 3 -3.35 -13.06 8.80
CA ILE A 3 -3.51 -12.61 10.20
C ILE A 3 -2.80 -11.27 10.34
N VAL A 4 -3.58 -10.22 10.57
CA VAL A 4 -3.06 -8.87 10.80
C VAL A 4 -2.40 -8.83 12.17
N ASN A 5 -1.09 -8.55 12.19
CA ASN A 5 -0.36 -8.29 13.42
C ASN A 5 -0.34 -6.78 13.67
N ASP A 6 -1.04 -6.34 14.72
CA ASP A 6 -1.16 -4.93 15.11
C ASP A 6 -0.12 -4.48 16.16
N GLN A 7 0.74 -5.40 16.62
CA GLN A 7 1.75 -5.13 17.63
C GLN A 7 2.78 -4.11 17.10
N GLY A 8 2.95 -3.00 17.82
CA GLY A 8 3.90 -1.95 17.45
C GLY A 8 3.42 -1.03 16.32
N TRP A 9 2.14 -1.08 15.95
CA TRP A 9 1.58 -0.10 15.04
C TRP A 9 1.67 1.31 15.63
N PRO A 10 2.17 2.29 14.85
CA PRO A 10 2.02 3.69 15.25
C PRO A 10 0.54 4.10 15.16
N GLU A 11 0.17 5.12 15.92
CA GLU A 11 -1.22 5.60 16.03
C GLU A 11 -1.89 5.84 14.67
N TRP A 12 -1.16 6.44 13.73
CA TRP A 12 -1.69 6.73 12.40
C TRP A 12 -2.01 5.48 11.58
N MET A 13 -1.29 4.38 11.81
CA MET A 13 -1.52 3.10 11.13
C MET A 13 -2.83 2.51 11.63
N ARG A 14 -3.00 2.46 12.95
CA ARG A 14 -4.21 1.96 13.62
C ARG A 14 -5.45 2.77 13.20
N GLN A 15 -5.40 4.09 13.37
CA GLN A 15 -6.51 4.96 12.95
C GLN A 15 -6.88 4.79 11.47
N SER A 16 -5.89 4.60 10.60
CA SER A 16 -6.14 4.42 9.17
C SER A 16 -6.73 3.06 8.84
N PHE A 17 -6.23 2.01 9.48
CA PHE A 17 -6.75 0.66 9.31
C PHE A 17 -8.19 0.58 9.81
N ASP A 18 -8.46 0.99 11.06
CA ASP A 18 -9.79 0.92 11.68
C ASP A 18 -10.82 1.70 10.86
N PHE A 19 -10.45 2.90 10.38
CA PHE A 19 -11.33 3.72 9.52
C PHE A 19 -11.67 3.02 8.20
N LEU A 20 -10.67 2.43 7.53
CA LEU A 20 -10.85 1.79 6.23
C LEU A 20 -11.55 0.43 6.35
N GLU A 21 -11.27 -0.34 7.40
CA GLU A 21 -11.93 -1.61 7.69
C GLU A 21 -13.42 -1.42 7.99
N ALA A 22 -13.76 -0.40 8.80
CA ALA A 22 -15.15 -0.10 9.16
C ALA A 22 -16.06 0.17 7.94
N LYS A 23 -15.48 0.57 6.79
CA LYS A 23 -16.21 0.80 5.54
C LYS A 23 -16.67 -0.49 4.84
N GLN A 24 -16.11 -1.65 5.18
CA GLN A 24 -16.56 -2.96 4.66
C GLN A 24 -16.63 -3.01 3.11
N LEU A 25 -15.59 -2.54 2.43
CA LEU A 25 -15.54 -2.36 0.97
C LEU A 25 -15.27 -3.67 0.19
N GLY A 26 -15.60 -4.82 0.76
CA GLY A 26 -15.43 -6.13 0.14
C GLY A 26 -14.03 -6.73 0.25
N ASP A 27 -13.93 -8.02 -0.12
CA ASP A 27 -12.77 -8.87 0.15
C ASP A 27 -11.48 -8.42 -0.54
N ASP A 28 -11.58 -7.93 -1.78
CA ASP A 28 -10.41 -7.49 -2.53
C ASP A 28 -9.83 -6.22 -1.91
N PHE A 29 -10.68 -5.31 -1.42
CA PHE A 29 -10.24 -4.12 -0.70
C PHE A 29 -9.65 -4.48 0.66
N MET A 30 -10.31 -5.35 1.43
CA MET A 30 -9.79 -5.80 2.72
C MET A 30 -8.44 -6.49 2.55
N ARG A 31 -8.28 -7.35 1.52
CA ARG A 31 -6.99 -7.96 1.18
C ARG A 31 -5.92 -6.91 0.86
N ALA A 32 -6.27 -5.85 0.13
CA ALA A 32 -5.34 -4.76 -0.15
C ALA A 32 -4.91 -4.05 1.16
N LEU A 33 -5.86 -3.80 2.06
CA LEU A 33 -5.64 -3.15 3.36
C LEU A 33 -4.75 -4.01 4.28
N GLU A 34 -5.01 -5.31 4.36
CA GLU A 34 -4.20 -6.25 5.14
C GLU A 34 -2.74 -6.27 4.65
N TRP A 35 -2.53 -6.42 3.34
CA TRP A 35 -1.18 -6.48 2.77
C TRP A 35 -0.44 -5.14 2.84
N TRP A 36 -1.16 -4.02 2.78
CA TRP A 36 -0.58 -2.72 3.07
C TRP A 36 0.06 -2.68 4.46
N THR A 37 -0.53 -3.32 5.47
CA THR A 37 0.07 -3.40 6.82
C THR A 37 1.40 -4.15 6.85
N VAL A 38 1.55 -5.18 6.02
CA VAL A 38 2.79 -5.94 5.87
C VAL A 38 3.86 -5.10 5.19
N ILE A 39 3.47 -4.33 4.16
CA ILE A 39 4.37 -3.43 3.43
C ILE A 39 4.92 -2.36 4.38
N GLU A 40 4.04 -1.63 5.10
CA GLU A 40 4.49 -0.57 6.01
C GLU A 40 5.35 -1.11 7.16
N ARG A 41 5.03 -2.31 7.68
CA ARG A 41 5.86 -3.00 8.68
C ARG A 41 7.25 -3.31 8.14
N SER A 42 7.37 -3.72 6.88
CA SER A 42 8.67 -4.01 6.25
C SER A 42 9.58 -2.79 6.13
N TYR A 43 8.99 -1.59 6.15
CA TYR A 43 9.69 -0.32 6.21
C TYR A 43 9.82 0.23 7.63
N ASN A 44 9.56 -0.58 8.66
CA ASN A 44 9.64 -0.19 10.07
C ASN A 44 8.82 1.10 10.37
N TRP A 45 7.69 1.26 9.69
CA TRP A 45 6.81 2.43 9.82
C TRP A 45 7.47 3.78 9.46
N GLU A 46 8.59 3.74 8.75
CA GLU A 46 9.28 4.95 8.30
C GLU A 46 8.37 5.77 7.36
N SER A 47 8.66 7.06 7.26
CA SER A 47 7.98 7.93 6.31
C SER A 47 8.97 8.45 5.30
N SER A 48 8.67 8.22 4.02
CA SER A 48 9.41 8.81 2.93
C SER A 48 9.24 10.34 2.93
N GLY A 49 10.35 11.06 2.70
CA GLY A 49 10.31 12.52 2.57
C GLY A 49 9.53 13.01 1.33
N LYS A 50 9.29 12.12 0.35
CA LYS A 50 8.49 12.38 -0.85
C LYS A 50 7.37 11.35 -0.94
N GLY A 51 6.13 11.80 -1.08
CA GLY A 51 4.98 10.92 -1.35
C GLY A 51 4.93 10.45 -2.80
N LEU A 52 3.80 9.83 -3.17
CA LEU A 52 3.50 9.46 -4.55
C LEU A 52 3.53 10.68 -5.48
N SER A 53 3.76 10.44 -6.78
CA SER A 53 3.74 11.51 -7.80
C SER A 53 2.38 12.25 -7.79
N PRO A 54 2.36 13.59 -7.89
CA PRO A 54 1.12 14.36 -8.01
C PRO A 54 0.59 14.42 -9.45
N ALA A 55 1.33 13.94 -10.45
CA ALA A 55 0.92 13.99 -11.85
C ALA A 55 -0.44 13.27 -12.04
N HIS A 56 -1.41 13.96 -12.65
CA HIS A 56 -2.78 13.49 -12.88
C HIS A 56 -3.61 13.12 -11.63
N ARG A 57 -3.08 13.36 -10.42
CA ARG A 57 -3.79 13.09 -9.17
C ARG A 57 -5.15 13.80 -9.14
N PRO A 58 -6.26 13.12 -8.75
CA PRO A 58 -7.54 13.76 -8.55
C PRO A 58 -7.45 14.93 -7.56
N GLU A 59 -8.18 16.00 -7.84
CA GLU A 59 -8.13 17.26 -7.07
C GLU A 59 -8.57 17.04 -5.63
N GLU A 60 -9.48 16.11 -5.40
CA GLU A 60 -10.00 15.70 -4.09
C GLU A 60 -8.90 15.15 -3.20
N VAL A 61 -7.93 14.41 -3.76
CA VAL A 61 -6.76 13.93 -3.03
C VAL A 61 -5.86 15.12 -2.64
N ALA A 62 -5.65 16.06 -3.55
CA ALA A 62 -4.88 17.28 -3.26
C ALA A 62 -5.59 18.17 -2.21
N HIS A 63 -6.91 18.28 -2.31
CA HIS A 63 -7.77 19.00 -1.38
C HIS A 63 -7.71 18.37 0.01
N TRP A 64 -7.81 17.04 0.12
CA TRP A 64 -7.70 16.36 1.41
C TRP A 64 -6.33 16.57 2.08
N LEU A 65 -5.25 16.51 1.30
CA LEU A 65 -3.88 16.74 1.78
C LEU A 65 -3.65 18.19 2.25
N LYS A 66 -4.19 19.18 1.54
CA LYS A 66 -3.89 20.60 1.76
C LYS A 66 -4.94 21.30 2.64
N VAL A 67 -6.22 21.09 2.36
CA VAL A 67 -7.35 21.82 2.96
C VAL A 67 -7.92 21.05 4.14
N LEU A 68 -8.20 19.76 3.98
CA LEU A 68 -8.72 18.92 5.08
C LEU A 68 -7.62 18.46 6.05
N ARG A 69 -6.37 18.90 5.83
CA ARG A 69 -5.20 18.68 6.71
C ARG A 69 -5.00 17.22 7.11
N ARG A 70 -5.28 16.28 6.19
CA ARG A 70 -5.15 14.84 6.42
C ARG A 70 -6.03 14.32 7.56
N ASN A 71 -7.14 15.00 7.85
CA ASN A 71 -8.09 14.53 8.84
C ASN A 71 -8.86 13.34 8.26
N ILE A 72 -8.61 12.15 8.82
CA ILE A 72 -9.19 10.91 8.32
C ILE A 72 -10.71 10.83 8.50
N ALA A 73 -11.26 11.55 9.47
CA ALA A 73 -12.70 11.66 9.68
C ALA A 73 -13.39 12.58 8.65
N LYS A 74 -12.64 13.23 7.74
CA LYS A 74 -13.17 14.11 6.71
C LYS A 74 -12.86 13.55 5.33
N SER A 75 -13.88 13.15 4.59
CA SER A 75 -13.75 12.81 3.17
C SER A 75 -13.90 14.07 2.29
N PRO A 76 -13.11 14.21 1.21
CA PRO A 76 -13.37 15.23 0.20
C PRO A 76 -14.67 14.91 -0.56
N VAL A 77 -15.35 15.94 -1.07
CA VAL A 77 -16.57 15.77 -1.86
C VAL A 77 -16.19 15.49 -3.32
N ILE A 78 -16.61 14.32 -3.84
CA ILE A 78 -16.54 13.99 -5.26
C ILE A 78 -17.85 14.41 -5.91
N LYS A 79 -17.82 15.47 -6.73
CA LYS A 79 -19.02 16.02 -7.38
C LYS A 79 -19.37 15.31 -8.69
N ASP A 80 -18.36 14.81 -9.38
CA ASP A 80 -18.47 14.12 -10.67
C ASP A 80 -17.64 12.84 -10.58
N GLU A 81 -18.34 11.72 -10.34
CA GLU A 81 -17.70 10.41 -10.20
C GLU A 81 -17.03 9.93 -11.49
N VAL A 82 -17.52 10.33 -12.67
CA VAL A 82 -17.00 9.89 -13.96
C VAL A 82 -15.66 10.57 -14.22
N SER A 83 -15.62 11.90 -14.05
CA SER A 83 -14.37 12.68 -14.13
C SER A 83 -13.36 12.22 -13.07
N TYR A 84 -13.84 11.93 -11.85
CA TYR A 84 -12.98 11.36 -10.80
C TYR A 84 -12.37 10.02 -11.23
N ALA A 85 -13.19 9.08 -11.72
CA ALA A 85 -12.74 7.77 -12.17
C ALA A 85 -11.66 7.87 -13.26
N GLU A 86 -11.86 8.76 -14.24
CA GLU A 86 -10.87 8.98 -15.30
C GLU A 86 -9.54 9.53 -14.77
N LYS A 87 -9.59 10.55 -13.90
CA LYS A 87 -8.39 11.12 -13.27
C LYS A 87 -7.71 10.08 -12.38
N TRP A 88 -8.48 9.30 -11.63
CA TRP A 88 -7.97 8.26 -10.74
C TRP A 88 -7.22 7.19 -11.53
N TRP A 89 -7.82 6.68 -12.61
CA TRP A 89 -7.15 5.69 -13.47
C TRP A 89 -5.89 6.25 -14.13
N LYS A 90 -5.92 7.49 -14.64
CA LYS A 90 -4.73 8.16 -15.20
C LYS A 90 -3.62 8.31 -14.16
N TRP A 91 -3.97 8.70 -12.94
CA TRP A 91 -3.03 8.81 -11.83
C TRP A 91 -2.45 7.45 -11.45
N TRP A 92 -3.29 6.46 -11.19
CA TRP A 92 -2.87 5.11 -10.81
C TRP A 92 -1.97 4.48 -11.87
N ALA A 93 -2.36 4.61 -13.14
CA ALA A 93 -1.57 4.23 -14.30
C ALA A 93 -0.19 4.90 -14.32
N GLY A 94 -0.10 6.21 -14.04
CA GLY A 94 1.16 6.94 -14.00
C GLY A 94 2.07 6.61 -12.81
N LEU A 95 1.52 6.01 -11.75
CA LEU A 95 2.30 5.53 -10.60
C LEU A 95 2.91 4.13 -10.83
N GLN A 96 2.37 3.36 -11.77
CA GLN A 96 2.83 2.00 -12.03
C GLN A 96 4.25 1.99 -12.63
N PRO A 97 5.08 1.00 -12.27
CA PRO A 97 6.37 0.84 -12.88
C PRO A 97 6.26 0.49 -14.38
N SER A 98 7.30 0.79 -15.15
CA SER A 98 7.31 0.69 -16.61
C SER A 98 7.17 -0.73 -17.16
N TRP A 99 7.48 -1.75 -16.36
CA TRP A 99 7.36 -3.15 -16.75
C TRP A 99 5.90 -3.65 -16.79
N ARG A 100 4.95 -2.92 -16.19
CA ARG A 100 3.53 -3.31 -16.23
C ARG A 100 2.94 -3.07 -17.61
N ILE A 101 2.36 -4.12 -18.17
CA ILE A 101 1.58 -4.06 -19.40
C ILE A 101 0.33 -3.20 -19.17
N ARG A 102 -0.07 -2.46 -20.20
CA ARG A 102 -1.27 -1.62 -20.20
C ARG A 102 -2.27 -2.10 -21.24
N ASP A 103 -3.55 -1.94 -20.93
CA ASP A 103 -4.64 -2.21 -21.87
C ASP A 103 -4.84 -1.04 -22.87
N ALA A 104 -5.85 -1.17 -23.73
CA ALA A 104 -6.20 -0.15 -24.71
C ALA A 104 -6.62 1.19 -24.08
N GLN A 105 -7.01 1.20 -22.80
CA GLN A 105 -7.37 2.38 -22.02
C GLN A 105 -6.18 2.90 -21.18
N LEU A 106 -4.97 2.39 -21.43
CA LEU A 106 -3.72 2.71 -20.72
C LEU A 106 -3.73 2.32 -19.22
N ARG A 107 -4.72 1.51 -18.80
CA ARG A 107 -4.82 1.00 -17.44
C ARG A 107 -3.89 -0.18 -17.28
N PRO A 108 -3.26 -0.33 -16.10
CA PRO A 108 -2.37 -1.45 -15.90
C PRO A 108 -3.15 -2.77 -15.86
N VAL A 109 -2.59 -3.80 -16.51
CA VAL A 109 -3.13 -5.16 -16.50
C VAL A 109 -2.48 -5.93 -15.35
N ILE A 110 -3.27 -6.69 -14.61
CA ILE A 110 -2.78 -7.57 -13.53
C ILE A 110 -1.80 -8.59 -14.12
N GLY A 111 -0.60 -8.66 -13.56
CA GLY A 111 0.45 -9.59 -13.97
C GLY A 111 1.81 -8.93 -14.20
N GLY A 112 2.79 -9.78 -14.49
CA GLY A 112 4.19 -9.39 -14.63
C GLY A 112 4.94 -9.36 -13.29
N GLU A 113 6.26 -9.24 -13.39
CA GLU A 113 7.17 -9.16 -12.26
C GLU A 113 8.25 -8.11 -12.55
N GLY A 114 8.70 -7.43 -11.51
CA GLY A 114 9.72 -6.41 -11.61
C GLY A 114 9.82 -5.61 -10.31
N ASP A 115 10.66 -4.58 -10.34
CA ASP A 115 10.89 -3.75 -9.17
C ASP A 115 9.77 -2.72 -8.96
N TRP A 116 9.37 -2.54 -7.71
CA TRP A 116 8.28 -1.69 -7.26
C TRP A 116 8.73 -0.31 -6.76
N GLU A 117 9.99 0.08 -6.95
CA GLU A 117 10.59 1.35 -6.45
C GLU A 117 9.71 2.60 -6.67
N ALA A 118 8.98 2.67 -7.78
CA ALA A 118 8.05 3.76 -8.07
C ALA A 118 6.95 3.92 -6.99
N LEU A 119 6.51 2.80 -6.41
CA LEU A 119 5.48 2.72 -5.36
C LEU A 119 6.05 2.59 -3.94
N LYS A 120 7.37 2.38 -3.78
CA LYS A 120 8.04 2.35 -2.47
C LYS A 120 8.12 3.77 -1.87
N LYS A 121 7.01 4.19 -1.27
CA LYS A 121 6.84 5.48 -0.58
C LYS A 121 6.21 5.21 0.78
N PRO A 122 6.96 4.67 1.77
CA PRO A 122 6.38 4.33 3.07
C PRO A 122 5.81 5.55 3.80
N GLY A 123 4.83 5.29 4.65
CA GLY A 123 4.15 6.27 5.49
C GLY A 123 2.89 6.92 4.88
N LYS A 124 2.40 7.96 5.55
CA LYS A 124 1.06 8.54 5.34
C LYS A 124 0.79 9.13 3.95
N ASN A 125 1.82 9.44 3.17
CA ASN A 125 1.69 10.02 1.82
C ASN A 125 1.93 8.98 0.70
N GLY A 126 2.03 7.71 1.08
CA GLY A 126 2.28 6.57 0.21
C GLY A 126 1.01 5.88 -0.27
N LEU A 127 1.06 4.55 -0.22
CA LEU A 127 -0.02 3.65 -0.64
C LEU A 127 -1.32 3.85 0.17
N LEU A 128 -1.24 4.37 1.40
CA LEU A 128 -2.42 4.80 2.16
C LEU A 128 -3.28 5.79 1.37
N MET A 129 -2.68 6.70 0.60
CA MET A 129 -3.43 7.67 -0.21
C MET A 129 -4.24 7.00 -1.31
N VAL A 130 -3.75 5.88 -1.86
CA VAL A 130 -4.46 5.10 -2.87
C VAL A 130 -5.68 4.42 -2.24
N LEU A 131 -5.50 3.78 -1.08
CA LEU A 131 -6.60 3.14 -0.34
C LEU A 131 -7.68 4.15 0.09
N LEU A 132 -7.30 5.30 0.64
CA LEU A 132 -8.24 6.37 0.99
C LEU A 132 -8.99 6.90 -0.24
N SER A 133 -8.27 7.12 -1.35
CA SER A 133 -8.91 7.59 -2.59
C SER A 133 -9.93 6.60 -3.16
N LEU A 134 -9.65 5.29 -3.08
CA LEU A 134 -10.62 4.25 -3.43
C LEU A 134 -11.81 4.24 -2.48
N ALA A 135 -11.60 4.44 -1.19
CA ALA A 135 -12.69 4.51 -0.22
C ALA A 135 -13.64 5.69 -0.51
N TRP A 136 -13.09 6.87 -0.82
CA TRP A 136 -13.90 8.03 -1.21
C TRP A 136 -14.64 7.80 -2.53
N TRP A 137 -13.99 7.17 -3.50
CA TRP A 137 -14.65 6.82 -4.76
C TRP A 137 -15.78 5.82 -4.52
N SER A 138 -15.60 4.84 -3.64
CA SER A 138 -16.68 3.90 -3.32
C SER A 138 -17.89 4.61 -2.73
N ASP A 139 -17.68 5.57 -1.82
CA ASP A 139 -18.76 6.34 -1.21
C ASP A 139 -19.56 7.15 -2.26
N ALA A 140 -18.89 7.64 -3.31
CA ALA A 140 -19.51 8.45 -4.36
C ALA A 140 -20.04 7.64 -5.56
N ALA A 141 -19.55 6.40 -5.75
CA ALA A 141 -19.78 5.68 -7.00
C ALA A 141 -21.22 5.16 -7.12
N THR A 142 -21.84 5.44 -8.26
CA THR A 142 -23.12 4.86 -8.68
C THR A 142 -22.88 3.74 -9.69
N ALA A 143 -23.94 3.24 -10.33
CA ALA A 143 -23.83 2.27 -11.42
C ALA A 143 -22.92 2.75 -12.57
N ALA A 144 -22.75 4.07 -12.75
CA ALA A 144 -21.91 4.64 -13.80
C ALA A 144 -20.41 4.29 -13.65
N THR A 145 -19.91 4.22 -12.42
CA THR A 145 -18.47 3.99 -12.17
C THR A 145 -18.17 2.78 -11.29
N ARG A 146 -19.18 2.10 -10.74
CA ARG A 146 -18.99 0.94 -9.86
C ARG A 146 -18.11 -0.16 -10.45
N SER A 147 -18.35 -0.54 -11.70
CA SER A 147 -17.53 -1.56 -12.38
C SER A 147 -16.07 -1.14 -12.53
N GLN A 148 -15.81 0.14 -12.76
CA GLN A 148 -14.45 0.68 -12.85
C GLN A 148 -13.77 0.69 -11.48
N TRP A 149 -14.53 0.99 -10.42
CA TRP A 149 -14.05 0.92 -9.05
C TRP A 149 -13.70 -0.53 -8.66
N ASP A 150 -14.54 -1.51 -9.00
CA ASP A 150 -14.27 -2.93 -8.72
C ASP A 150 -12.97 -3.42 -9.38
N ILE A 151 -12.74 -3.02 -10.64
CA ILE A 151 -11.50 -3.32 -11.38
C ILE A 151 -10.29 -2.63 -10.72
N ALA A 152 -10.45 -1.39 -10.27
CA ALA A 152 -9.40 -0.64 -9.59
C ALA A 152 -8.98 -1.29 -8.27
N VAL A 153 -9.95 -1.73 -7.46
CA VAL A 153 -9.71 -2.44 -6.20
C VAL A 153 -8.97 -3.75 -6.45
N LYS A 154 -9.37 -4.52 -7.47
CA LYS A 154 -8.68 -5.76 -7.85
C LYS A 154 -7.22 -5.52 -8.23
N ASP A 155 -6.96 -4.49 -9.03
CA ASP A 155 -5.59 -4.15 -9.43
C ASP A 155 -4.74 -3.72 -8.23
N VAL A 156 -5.27 -2.82 -7.39
CA VAL A 156 -4.56 -2.35 -6.18
C VAL A 156 -4.31 -3.51 -5.21
N SER A 157 -5.30 -4.40 -5.01
CA SER A 157 -5.15 -5.61 -4.19
C SER A 157 -4.02 -6.49 -4.70
N TRP A 158 -3.97 -6.73 -6.02
CA TRP A 158 -2.89 -7.51 -6.62
C TRP A 158 -1.51 -6.84 -6.43
N VAL A 159 -1.41 -5.52 -6.59
CA VAL A 159 -0.16 -4.78 -6.35
C VAL A 159 0.29 -4.89 -4.89
N MET A 160 -0.61 -4.67 -3.93
CA MET A 160 -0.30 -4.79 -2.49
C MET A 160 0.17 -6.20 -2.13
N VAL A 161 -0.50 -7.24 -2.64
CA VAL A 161 -0.10 -8.63 -2.43
C VAL A 161 1.29 -8.89 -3.03
N SER A 162 1.53 -8.42 -4.25
CA SER A 162 2.80 -8.66 -4.96
C SER A 162 3.98 -7.98 -4.27
N MET A 163 3.80 -6.71 -3.86
CA MET A 163 4.80 -5.98 -3.07
C MET A 163 5.03 -6.62 -1.70
N GLY A 164 3.94 -6.96 -1.00
CA GLY A 164 4.00 -7.54 0.34
C GLY A 164 4.66 -8.92 0.39
N LYS A 165 4.42 -9.78 -0.61
CA LYS A 165 5.12 -11.07 -0.74
C LYS A 165 6.63 -10.89 -0.91
N GLY A 166 7.05 -9.89 -1.70
CA GLY A 166 8.46 -9.53 -1.84
C GLY A 166 9.08 -9.08 -0.50
N ALA A 167 8.36 -8.24 0.24
CA ALA A 167 8.78 -7.74 1.55
C ALA A 167 8.85 -8.82 2.64
N ALA A 168 7.86 -9.72 2.70
CA ALA A 168 7.86 -10.83 3.66
C ALA A 168 9.01 -11.82 3.38
N SER A 169 9.31 -12.05 2.11
CA SER A 169 10.42 -12.91 1.68
C SER A 169 11.79 -12.34 2.05
N SER A 170 11.98 -11.02 1.90
CA SER A 170 13.23 -10.35 2.25
C SER A 170 13.45 -10.26 3.77
N ALA A 171 12.39 -10.02 4.55
CA ALA A 171 12.45 -10.04 6.02
C ALA A 171 12.82 -11.43 6.56
N GLY A 172 12.17 -12.49 6.06
CA GLY A 172 12.47 -13.87 6.47
C GLY A 172 13.90 -14.32 6.11
N ALA A 173 14.44 -13.88 4.97
CA ALA A 173 15.83 -14.15 4.58
C ALA A 173 16.83 -13.42 5.49
N THR A 174 16.52 -12.19 5.90
CA THR A 174 17.38 -11.38 6.79
C THR A 174 17.43 -11.96 8.19
N GLU A 175 16.29 -12.40 8.73
CA GLU A 175 16.22 -13.03 10.05
C GLU A 175 17.02 -14.35 10.09
N ARG A 176 16.86 -15.21 9.07
CA ARG A 176 17.65 -16.46 8.98
C ARG A 176 19.15 -16.21 8.93
N LYS A 177 19.61 -15.17 8.22
CA LYS A 177 21.03 -14.80 8.18
C LYS A 177 21.53 -14.33 9.55
N ARG A 178 20.76 -13.51 10.27
CA ARG A 178 21.10 -13.03 11.64
C ARG A 178 21.15 -14.17 12.65
N SER A 179 20.17 -15.08 12.62
CA SER A 179 20.18 -16.25 13.51
C SER A 179 21.38 -17.17 13.21
N SER A 180 21.72 -17.37 11.93
CA SER A 180 22.90 -18.17 11.54
C SER A 180 24.20 -17.55 12.07
N SER A 181 24.39 -16.23 11.91
CA SER A 181 25.61 -15.56 12.39
C SER A 181 25.72 -15.60 13.93
N MET A 182 24.61 -15.46 14.65
CA MET A 182 24.60 -15.58 16.12
C MET A 182 25.00 -16.98 16.60
N VAL A 183 24.53 -18.03 15.92
CA VAL A 183 24.89 -19.42 16.26
C VAL A 183 26.38 -19.67 15.99
N ASP A 184 26.93 -19.12 14.91
CA ASP A 184 28.35 -19.24 14.58
C ASP A 184 29.25 -18.50 15.60
N ASP A 185 28.87 -17.30 16.02
CA ASP A 185 29.59 -16.54 17.05
C ASP A 185 29.57 -17.24 18.42
N GLN A 186 28.42 -17.80 18.82
CA GLN A 186 28.31 -18.59 20.05
C GLN A 186 29.19 -19.85 20.01
N ARG A 187 29.25 -20.55 18.87
CA ARG A 187 30.15 -21.71 18.66
C ARG A 187 31.63 -21.32 18.71
N ARG A 188 31.99 -20.14 18.19
CA ARG A 188 33.36 -19.63 18.21
C ARG A 188 33.80 -19.22 19.62
N ALA A 189 32.93 -18.56 20.37
CA ALA A 189 33.18 -18.16 21.75
C ALA A 189 33.37 -19.37 22.69
N SER A 190 32.53 -20.41 22.54
CA SER A 190 32.63 -21.64 23.34
C SER A 190 33.86 -22.49 23.03
N LYS A 191 34.37 -22.48 21.79
CA LYS A 191 35.67 -23.10 21.45
C LYS A 191 36.87 -22.36 22.07
N ARG A 192 36.80 -21.03 22.21
CA ARG A 192 37.86 -20.22 22.83
C ARG A 192 37.95 -20.45 24.34
N SER A 193 36.81 -20.60 25.02
CA SER A 193 36.75 -20.85 26.47
C SER A 193 37.28 -22.24 26.89
N ARG A 194 37.26 -23.25 26.01
CA ARG A 194 37.75 -24.61 26.32
C ARG A 194 39.25 -24.80 26.13
N ARG A 195 39.95 -23.80 25.60
CA ARG A 195 41.40 -23.85 25.30
C ARG A 195 42.25 -23.07 26.32
N SER A 196 41.62 -22.47 27.34
CA SER A 196 42.27 -21.78 28.45
C SER A 196 42.14 -22.60 29.72
#